data_AF-A0A352X828-F1
#
_entry.id   AF-A0A352X828-F1
#
_cell.length_a   1.000
_cell.length_b   1.000
_cell.length_c   1.000
_cell.angle_alpha   90.00
_cell.angle_beta   90.00
_cell.angle_gamma   90.00
#
_symmetry.space_group_name_H-M   'P 1'
#
loop_
_entity.id
_entity.type
_entity.pdbx_description
1 polymer ?
#
loop_
_entity_poly.entity_id
_entity_poly.type
_entity_poly.pdbx_seq_one_letter_code
_entity_poly.pdbx_strand_id
1 'polypeptide(L)'
;MIVLFLESIINITSFILTILSAILLSIGLLGSSSQRRSCSQRRRANLFSKLAHSFKSFWKEGKCHALNRELLQIVRDRDIASRLVMSAKLNYPGKSEEWYLEKVIYDLRRGR
;
A
#
# COMPACT_ATOMS: atom_id res chain seq x y z
N MET A 1 12.93 17.41 44.86
CA MET A 1 13.25 17.21 43.43
C MET A 1 12.41 16.07 42.81
N ILE A 2 12.36 14.88 43.42
CA ILE A 2 11.59 13.72 42.90
C ILE A 2 10.07 14.01 42.79
N VAL A 3 9.47 14.69 43.78
CA VAL A 3 8.03 15.03 43.78
C VAL A 3 7.64 15.92 42.59
N LEU A 4 8.44 16.96 42.29
CA LEU A 4 8.18 17.84 41.15
C LEU A 4 8.30 17.13 39.79
N PHE A 5 9.16 16.11 39.72
CA PHE A 5 9.32 15.29 38.52
C PHE A 5 8.10 14.37 38.31
N LEU A 6 7.56 13.80 39.38
CA LEU A 6 6.35 12.97 39.34
C LEU A 6 5.12 13.78 38.92
N GLU A 7 4.92 14.98 39.48
CA GLU A 7 3.85 15.90 39.09
C GLU A 7 3.91 16.26 37.60
N SER A 8 5.11 16.48 37.07
CA SER A 8 5.32 16.77 35.64
C SER A 8 4.92 15.59 34.75
N ILE A 9 5.33 14.36 35.11
CA ILE A 9 4.98 13.15 34.35
C ILE A 9 3.46 12.92 34.35
N ILE A 10 2.80 13.12 35.49
CA ILE A 10 1.36 12.92 35.63
C ILE A 10 0.59 13.94 34.75
N ASN A 11 1.04 15.19 34.71
CA ASN A 11 0.42 16.22 33.87
C ASN A 11 0.60 15.94 32.37
N ILE A 12 1.80 15.50 31.96
CA ILE A 12 2.08 15.16 30.54
C ILE A 12 1.22 13.97 30.09
N THR A 13 1.14 12.92 30.91
CA THR A 13 0.34 11.74 30.57
C THR A 13 -1.15 12.06 30.48
N SER A 14 -1.68 12.89 31.40
CA SER A 14 -3.06 13.38 31.31
C SER A 14 -3.32 14.17 30.03
N PHE A 15 -2.42 15.07 29.62
CA PHE A 15 -2.58 15.83 28.39
C PHE A 15 -2.62 14.93 27.14
N ILE A 16 -1.72 13.94 27.06
CA ILE A 16 -1.71 12.96 25.97
C ILE A 16 -3.03 12.19 25.91
N LEU A 17 -3.54 11.73 27.05
CA LEU A 17 -4.81 11.01 27.12
C LEU A 17 -6.02 11.87 26.68
N THR A 18 -6.03 13.16 27.01
CA THR A 18 -7.09 14.08 26.55
C THR A 18 -7.08 14.32 25.05
N ILE A 19 -5.90 14.42 24.43
CA ILE A 19 -5.79 14.58 22.98
C ILE A 19 -6.26 13.31 22.27
N LEU A 20 -5.83 12.13 22.76
CA LEU A 20 -6.23 10.85 22.17
C LEU A 20 -7.74 10.63 22.22
N SER A 21 -8.39 10.93 23.35
CA SER A 21 -9.85 10.79 23.47
C SER A 21 -10.61 11.78 22.58
N ALA A 22 -10.14 13.03 22.47
CA ALA A 22 -10.71 14.02 21.56
C ALA A 22 -10.63 13.60 20.09
N ILE A 23 -9.50 13.00 19.68
CA ILE A 23 -9.32 12.44 18.33
C ILE A 23 -10.27 11.27 18.09
N LEU A 24 -10.38 10.34 19.05
CA LEU A 24 -11.28 9.19 18.96
C LEU A 24 -12.76 9.61 18.89
N LEU A 25 -13.18 10.59 19.69
CA LEU A 25 -14.53 11.17 19.64
C LEU A 25 -14.79 11.85 18.29
N SER A 26 -13.81 12.59 17.78
CA SER A 26 -13.92 13.26 16.47
C SER A 26 -14.09 12.27 15.32
N ILE A 27 -13.36 11.14 15.36
CA ILE A 27 -13.49 10.07 14.36
C ILE A 27 -14.80 9.30 14.53
N GLY A 28 -15.17 8.96 15.78
CA GLY A 28 -16.37 8.19 16.11
C GLY A 28 -17.67 8.92 15.73
N LEU A 29 -17.69 10.26 15.83
CA LEU A 29 -18.86 11.07 15.48
C LEU A 29 -19.06 11.25 13.96
N LEU A 30 -18.07 10.94 13.11
CA LEU A 30 -18.26 10.86 11.65
C LEU A 30 -18.89 9.53 11.19
N GLY A 31 -19.08 8.56 12.09
CA GLY A 31 -19.47 7.19 11.78
C GLY A 31 -20.90 6.77 12.13
N SER A 32 -21.77 7.68 12.59
CA SER A 32 -23.18 7.35 12.91
C SER A 32 -24.16 8.24 12.16
N SER A 33 -24.29 8.01 10.87
CA SER A 33 -25.53 8.31 10.13
C SER A 33 -26.16 7.00 9.68
N SER A 34 -26.76 6.29 10.64
CA SER A 34 -27.62 5.15 10.38
C SER A 34 -28.90 5.63 9.71
N GLN A 35 -28.89 5.59 8.38
CA GLN A 35 -29.95 5.02 7.56
C GLN A 35 -31.40 5.29 7.99
N ARG A 36 -31.91 6.47 7.64
CA ARG A 36 -33.28 6.59 7.12
C ARG A 36 -33.29 7.58 5.96
N ARG A 37 -33.78 7.13 4.81
CA ARG A 37 -34.12 7.83 3.55
C ARG A 37 -33.10 7.76 2.40
N SER A 38 -33.49 6.93 1.41
CA SER A 38 -33.50 7.22 -0.03
C SER A 38 -32.18 7.54 -0.77
N CYS A 39 -31.82 6.64 -1.70
CA CYS A 39 -31.23 6.84 -3.05
C CYS A 39 -30.28 8.03 -3.35
N SER A 40 -29.59 8.63 -2.38
CA SER A 40 -28.71 9.80 -2.59
C SER A 40 -27.26 9.57 -2.13
N GLN A 41 -26.97 8.49 -1.43
CA GLN A 41 -25.68 8.24 -0.78
C GLN A 41 -24.65 7.51 -1.68
N ARG A 42 -24.63 7.84 -2.97
CA ARG A 42 -23.76 7.20 -3.98
C ARG A 42 -22.59 8.08 -4.46
N ARG A 43 -22.38 9.26 -3.86
CA ARG A 43 -21.36 10.22 -4.34
C ARG A 43 -19.99 10.15 -3.65
N ARG A 44 -19.92 9.84 -2.34
CA ARG A 44 -18.63 9.81 -1.60
C ARG A 44 -17.80 8.53 -1.82
N ALA A 45 -18.45 7.39 -2.05
CA ALA A 45 -17.76 6.13 -2.35
C ALA A 45 -16.95 6.20 -3.66
N ASN A 46 -17.39 7.00 -4.64
CA ASN A 46 -16.75 7.12 -5.94
C ASN A 46 -15.44 7.93 -5.91
N LEU A 47 -15.26 8.85 -4.95
CA LEU A 47 -14.02 9.63 -4.83
C LEU A 47 -12.92 8.81 -4.15
N PHE A 48 -13.26 8.15 -3.04
CA PHE A 48 -12.30 7.26 -2.37
C PHE A 48 -11.94 6.05 -3.22
N SER A 49 -12.89 5.46 -3.95
CA SER A 49 -12.57 4.35 -4.86
C SER A 49 -11.71 4.81 -6.05
N LYS A 50 -11.93 6.02 -6.59
CA LYS A 50 -11.06 6.61 -7.62
C LYS A 50 -9.65 6.88 -7.11
N LEU A 51 -9.53 7.50 -5.93
CA LEU A 51 -8.23 7.73 -5.27
C LEU A 51 -7.52 6.42 -4.97
N ALA A 52 -8.21 5.45 -4.36
CA ALA A 52 -7.64 4.13 -4.07
C ALA A 52 -7.18 3.41 -5.35
N HIS A 53 -7.94 3.52 -6.45
CA HIS A 53 -7.53 2.98 -7.74
C HIS A 53 -6.28 3.69 -8.29
N SER A 54 -6.23 5.03 -8.20
CA SER A 54 -5.06 5.83 -8.62
C SER A 54 -3.81 5.53 -7.79
N PHE A 55 -3.96 5.37 -6.47
CA PHE A 55 -2.87 4.96 -5.61
C PHE A 55 -2.43 3.53 -5.94
N LYS A 56 -3.37 2.59 -6.13
CA LYS A 56 -3.05 1.21 -6.51
C LYS A 56 -2.27 1.15 -7.83
N SER A 57 -2.65 1.94 -8.84
CA SER A 57 -1.88 2.00 -10.09
C SER A 57 -0.49 2.58 -9.89
N PHE A 58 -0.35 3.61 -9.05
CA PHE A 58 0.96 4.21 -8.73
C PHE A 58 1.91 3.23 -8.02
N TRP A 59 1.41 2.47 -7.03
CA TRP A 59 2.18 1.43 -6.36
C TRP A 59 2.53 0.26 -7.29
N LYS A 60 1.63 -0.10 -8.21
CA LYS A 60 1.87 -1.13 -9.23
C LYS A 60 2.98 -0.71 -10.21
N GLU A 61 2.97 0.55 -10.67
CA GLU A 61 4.00 1.11 -11.54
C GLU A 61 5.38 1.07 -10.86
N GLY A 62 5.44 1.51 -9.59
CA GLY A 62 6.68 1.49 -8.80
C GLY A 62 7.22 0.08 -8.57
N LYS A 63 6.34 -0.89 -8.32
CA LYS A 63 6.73 -2.28 -8.09
C LYS A 63 7.25 -2.94 -9.37
N CYS A 64 6.59 -2.74 -10.52
CA CYS A 64 7.08 -3.19 -11.82
C CYS A 64 8.46 -2.59 -12.15
N HIS A 65 8.66 -1.30 -11.86
CA HIS A 65 9.95 -0.66 -12.09
C HIS A 65 11.05 -1.22 -11.16
N ALA A 66 10.73 -1.50 -9.89
CA ALA A 66 11.66 -2.11 -8.96
C ALA A 66 12.08 -3.53 -9.41
N LEU A 67 11.09 -4.35 -9.80
CA LEU A 67 11.32 -5.69 -10.33
C LEU A 67 12.16 -5.64 -11.62
N ASN A 68 11.88 -4.74 -12.55
CA ASN A 68 12.67 -4.61 -13.76
C ASN A 68 14.13 -4.21 -13.47
N ARG A 69 14.35 -3.29 -12.51
CA ARG A 69 15.71 -2.95 -12.05
C ARG A 69 16.43 -4.15 -11.44
N GLU A 70 15.73 -4.93 -10.63
CA GLU A 70 16.30 -6.12 -10.01
C GLU A 70 16.65 -7.19 -11.05
N LEU A 71 15.77 -7.41 -12.03
CA LEU A 71 16.02 -8.32 -13.14
C LEU A 71 17.27 -7.91 -13.93
N LEU A 72 17.41 -6.61 -14.23
CA LEU A 72 18.60 -6.08 -14.89
C LEU A 72 19.86 -6.17 -14.02
N GLN A 73 19.74 -6.11 -12.70
CA GLN A 73 20.88 -6.29 -11.80
C GLN A 73 21.37 -7.75 -11.82
N ILE A 74 20.46 -8.71 -11.87
CA ILE A 74 20.78 -10.14 -11.87
C ILE A 74 21.34 -10.57 -13.24
N VAL A 75 20.68 -10.19 -14.33
CA VAL A 75 21.01 -10.66 -15.68
C VAL A 75 22.11 -9.80 -16.34
N ARG A 76 22.23 -8.52 -15.96
CA ARG A 76 23.12 -7.48 -16.55
C ARG A 76 22.91 -7.19 -18.04
N ASP A 77 22.17 -8.05 -18.74
CA ASP A 77 21.82 -7.94 -20.15
C ASP A 77 20.30 -7.77 -20.33
N ARG A 78 19.91 -6.69 -21.01
CA ARG A 78 18.51 -6.33 -21.29
C ARG A 78 17.85 -7.30 -22.28
N ASP A 79 18.60 -7.84 -23.23
CA ASP A 79 18.05 -8.71 -24.26
C ASP A 79 17.72 -10.09 -23.69
N ILE A 80 18.58 -10.59 -22.80
CA ILE A 80 18.33 -11.84 -22.06
C ILE A 80 17.13 -11.67 -21.13
N ALA A 81 17.05 -10.56 -20.38
CA ALA A 81 15.91 -10.26 -19.52
C ALA A 81 14.58 -10.24 -20.30
N SER A 82 14.57 -9.60 -21.48
CA SER A 82 13.40 -9.53 -22.36
C SER A 82 13.01 -10.91 -22.90
N ARG A 83 13.99 -11.73 -23.31
CA ARG A 83 13.76 -13.10 -23.77
C ARG A 83 13.19 -14.00 -22.67
N LEU A 84 13.65 -13.85 -21.43
CA LEU A 84 13.13 -14.61 -20.29
C LEU A 84 11.67 -14.27 -20.00
N VAL A 85 11.33 -12.98 -19.99
CA VAL A 85 9.94 -12.52 -19.83
C VAL A 85 9.07 -13.02 -20.99
N MET A 86 9.58 -12.98 -22.21
CA MET A 86 8.86 -13.50 -23.39
C MET A 86 8.61 -15.01 -23.29
N SER A 87 9.62 -15.77 -22.85
CA SER A 87 9.48 -17.20 -22.59
C SER A 87 8.43 -17.48 -21.51
N ALA A 88 8.41 -16.71 -20.42
CA ALA A 88 7.39 -16.83 -19.38
C ALA A 88 5.98 -16.49 -19.91
N LYS A 89 5.84 -15.50 -20.80
CA LYS A 89 4.57 -15.14 -21.46
C LYS A 89 4.04 -16.25 -22.35
N LEU A 90 4.91 -16.93 -23.09
CA LEU A 90 4.52 -18.07 -23.94
C LEU A 90 4.03 -19.25 -23.10
N ASN A 91 4.69 -19.52 -21.97
CA ASN A 91 4.32 -20.63 -21.09
C ASN A 91 3.07 -20.37 -20.24
N TYR A 92 2.81 -19.10 -19.89
CA TYR A 92 1.71 -18.71 -19.00
C TYR A 92 0.93 -17.52 -19.58
N PRO A 93 0.11 -17.71 -20.62
CA PRO A 93 -0.65 -16.61 -21.22
C PRO A 93 -1.67 -16.00 -20.24
N GLY A 94 -1.93 -14.70 -20.37
CA GLY A 94 -2.99 -13.99 -19.63
C GLY A 94 -2.64 -13.57 -18.19
N LYS A 95 -1.37 -13.57 -17.80
CA LYS A 95 -0.92 -13.04 -16.50
C LYS A 95 -0.54 -11.57 -16.60
N SER A 96 -0.48 -10.89 -15.46
CA SER A 96 -0.02 -9.49 -15.38
C SER A 96 1.49 -9.39 -15.60
N GLU A 97 1.94 -8.25 -16.11
CA GLU A 97 3.38 -7.98 -16.32
C GLU A 97 4.24 -8.17 -15.07
N GLU A 98 3.75 -7.68 -13.92
CA GLU A 98 4.34 -7.90 -12.60
C GLU A 98 4.58 -9.38 -12.29
N TRP A 99 3.63 -10.24 -12.64
CA TRP A 99 3.71 -11.67 -12.37
C TRP A 99 4.83 -12.31 -13.20
N TYR A 100 4.99 -11.91 -14.47
CA TYR A 100 6.09 -12.40 -15.30
C TYR A 100 7.45 -11.94 -14.76
N LEU A 101 7.57 -10.68 -14.32
CA LEU A 101 8.80 -10.16 -13.73
C LEU A 101 9.15 -10.90 -12.43
N GLU A 102 8.21 -11.04 -11.51
CA GLU A 102 8.38 -11.79 -10.27
C GLU A 102 8.78 -13.25 -10.55
N LYS A 103 8.12 -13.88 -11.52
CA LYS A 103 8.39 -15.27 -11.88
C LYS A 103 9.80 -15.45 -12.43
N VAL A 104 10.23 -14.59 -13.35
CA VAL A 104 11.58 -14.64 -13.93
C VAL A 104 12.64 -14.38 -12.85
N ILE A 105 12.45 -13.38 -11.99
CA ILE A 105 13.37 -13.11 -10.86
C ILE A 105 13.45 -14.31 -9.92
N TYR A 106 12.30 -14.93 -9.61
CA TYR A 106 12.26 -16.13 -8.78
C TYR A 106 13.03 -17.29 -9.39
N ASP A 107 12.84 -17.55 -10.69
CA ASP A 107 13.53 -18.63 -11.39
C ASP A 107 15.05 -18.38 -11.48
N LEU A 108 15.48 -17.13 -11.68
CA LEU A 108 16.89 -16.73 -11.68
C LEU A 108 17.54 -16.87 -10.29
N ARG A 109 16.86 -16.42 -9.24
CA ARG A 109 17.36 -16.54 -7.85
C ARG A 109 17.50 -17.99 -7.42
N ARG A 110 16.69 -18.90 -7.97
CA ARG A 110 16.70 -20.32 -7.61
C ARG A 110 17.78 -21.14 -8.33
N GLY A 111 18.55 -20.53 -9.22
CA GLY A 111 19.69 -21.18 -9.89
C GLY A 111 19.28 -22.19 -10.95
N ARG A 112 18.50 -21.76 -11.94
CA ARG A 112 18.49 -22.41 -13.25
C ARG A 112 19.41 -21.68 -14.21
#